data_AF-A0A956UDB0-F1
#
_entry.id   AF-A0A956UDB0-F1
#
_cell.length_a   1.000
_cell.length_b   1.000
_cell.length_c   1.000
_cell.angle_alpha   90.00
_cell.angle_beta   90.00
_cell.angle_gamma   90.00
#
_symmetry.space_group_name_H-M   'P 1'
#
loop_
_entity.id
_entity.type
_entity.pdbx_description
1 polymer ?
#
loop_
_entity_poly.entity_id
_entity_poly.type
_entity_poly.pdbx_seq_one_letter_code
_entity_poly.pdbx_strand_id
1 'polypeptide(L)'
;MRGLLEDVIRSTPIYSMLRARRQKRELVSWERRGKTLPLPHIVKQRAIRELAEKHGLTIFVETGTYYGDMVEAMKNHFCELFSIELSGELYEKARRRFAGDNRIT
;
A
#
# COMPACT_ATOMS: atom_id res chain seq x y z
N MET A 1 -17.72 -17.69 0.48
CA MET A 1 -17.52 -17.29 1.90
C MET A 1 -16.07 -16.91 2.24
N ARG A 2 -15.03 -17.65 1.82
CA ARG A 2 -13.62 -17.28 2.12
C ARG A 2 -13.21 -15.87 1.63
N GLY A 3 -13.57 -15.48 0.41
CA GLY A 3 -13.20 -14.17 -0.15
C GLY A 3 -13.82 -12.96 0.59
N LEU A 4 -15.09 -13.05 0.98
CA LEU A 4 -15.81 -11.98 1.70
C LEU A 4 -15.19 -11.70 3.09
N LEU A 5 -14.80 -12.75 3.80
CA LEU A 5 -14.12 -12.65 5.09
C LEU A 5 -12.73 -12.03 4.96
N GLU A 6 -11.97 -12.39 3.93
CA GLU A 6 -10.65 -11.80 3.68
C GLU A 6 -10.73 -10.32 3.33
N ASP A 7 -11.73 -9.91 2.53
CA ASP A 7 -11.95 -8.52 2.16
C ASP A 7 -12.34 -7.65 3.38
N VAL A 8 -13.20 -8.17 4.26
CA VAL A 8 -13.58 -7.51 5.51
C VAL A 8 -12.38 -7.38 6.45
N ILE A 9 -11.58 -8.44 6.61
CA ILE A 9 -10.39 -8.37 7.47
C ILE A 9 -9.41 -7.32 6.97
N ARG A 10 -9.16 -7.27 5.64
CA ARG A 10 -8.19 -6.35 5.02
C ARG A 10 -8.58 -4.87 5.14
N SER A 11 -9.87 -4.57 5.31
CA SER A 11 -10.37 -3.21 5.53
C SER A 11 -10.33 -2.77 7.00
N THR A 12 -9.96 -3.65 7.94
CA THR A 12 -9.86 -3.29 9.36
C THR A 12 -8.54 -2.59 9.71
N PRO A 13 -8.55 -1.62 10.65
CA PRO A 13 -7.32 -1.03 11.19
C PRO A 13 -6.37 -2.06 11.84
N ILE A 14 -6.92 -3.16 12.38
CA ILE A 14 -6.11 -4.23 13.00
C ILE A 14 -5.21 -4.87 11.95
N TYR A 15 -5.72 -5.08 10.74
CA TYR A 15 -4.97 -5.66 9.65
C TYR A 15 -3.78 -4.79 9.24
N SER A 16 -3.98 -3.48 9.11
CA SER A 16 -2.89 -2.55 8.77
C SER A 16 -1.83 -2.51 9.87
N MET A 17 -2.22 -2.55 11.15
CA MET A 17 -1.29 -2.62 12.28
C MET A 17 -0.45 -3.91 12.30
N LEU A 18 -1.10 -5.08 12.16
CA LEU A 18 -0.41 -6.37 12.15
C LEU A 18 0.57 -6.47 10.96
N ARG A 19 0.17 -5.95 9.81
CA ARG A 19 1.00 -5.86 8.61
C ARG A 19 2.20 -4.93 8.81
N ALA A 20 2.02 -3.74 9.38
CA ALA A 20 3.13 -2.82 9.65
C ALA A 20 4.19 -3.47 10.56
N ARG A 21 3.75 -4.23 11.57
CA ARG A 21 4.66 -5.03 12.42
C ARG A 21 5.43 -6.09 11.61
N ARG A 22 4.76 -6.81 10.70
CA ARG A 22 5.40 -7.79 9.82
C ARG A 22 6.44 -7.12 8.90
N GLN A 23 6.11 -6.01 8.28
CA GLN A 23 7.03 -5.26 7.40
C GLN A 23 8.27 -4.76 8.14
N LYS A 24 8.11 -4.30 9.39
CA LYS A 24 9.26 -3.89 10.23
C LYS A 24 10.19 -5.06 10.54
N ARG A 25 9.64 -6.25 10.85
CA ARG A 25 10.44 -7.46 11.07
C ARG A 25 11.17 -7.91 9.80
N GLU A 26 10.47 -7.86 8.67
CA GLU A 26 11.04 -8.18 7.36
C GLU A 26 12.23 -7.27 7.03
N LEU A 27 12.09 -5.96 7.25
CA LEU A 27 13.18 -5.00 7.08
C LEU A 27 14.42 -5.34 7.91
N VAL A 28 14.24 -5.58 9.21
CA VAL A 28 15.35 -5.94 10.10
C VAL A 28 16.01 -7.24 9.62
N SER A 29 15.23 -8.24 9.20
CA SER A 29 15.78 -9.49 8.67
C SER A 29 16.57 -9.27 7.37
N TRP A 30 16.09 -8.37 6.51
CA TRP A 30 16.69 -8.08 5.22
C TRP A 30 18.01 -7.30 5.37
N GLU A 31 18.05 -6.34 6.28
CA GLU A 31 19.28 -5.63 6.65
C GLU A 31 20.34 -6.60 7.19
N ARG A 32 19.93 -7.53 8.08
CA ARG A 32 20.84 -8.57 8.62
C ARG A 32 21.36 -9.55 7.56
N ARG A 33 20.62 -9.79 6.49
CA ARG A 33 21.04 -10.64 5.36
C ARG A 33 21.86 -9.88 4.31
N GLY A 34 22.26 -8.63 4.57
CA GLY A 34 23.10 -7.86 3.65
C GLY A 34 22.33 -7.23 2.49
N LYS A 35 21.02 -6.98 2.66
CA LYS A 35 20.19 -6.23 1.69
C LYS A 35 20.03 -6.91 0.31
N THR A 36 19.94 -8.24 0.30
CA THR A 36 19.77 -9.04 -0.93
C THR A 36 18.36 -8.95 -1.52
N LEU A 37 18.19 -9.30 -2.79
CA LEU A 37 16.85 -9.39 -3.40
C LEU A 37 16.07 -10.63 -2.89
N PRO A 38 14.73 -10.56 -2.79
CA PRO A 38 13.86 -9.41 -3.10
C PRO A 38 13.83 -8.36 -1.97
N LEU A 39 13.56 -7.09 -2.35
CA LEU A 39 13.46 -6.00 -1.39
C LEU A 39 12.16 -6.08 -0.57
N PRO A 40 12.20 -5.79 0.74
CA PRO A 40 11.01 -5.61 1.55
C PRO A 40 10.12 -4.49 1.02
N HIS A 41 8.80 -4.67 1.12
CA HIS A 41 7.82 -3.70 0.63
C HIS A 41 8.02 -2.28 1.22
N ILE A 42 8.45 -2.20 2.49
CA ILE A 42 8.70 -0.93 3.18
C ILE A 42 9.85 -0.13 2.58
N VAL A 43 10.82 -0.77 1.92
CA VAL A 43 11.94 -0.07 1.28
C VAL A 43 11.44 0.76 0.10
N LYS A 44 10.57 0.17 -0.73
CA LYS A 44 9.93 0.88 -1.85
C LYS A 44 9.07 2.06 -1.36
N GLN A 45 8.30 1.85 -0.28
CA GLN A 45 7.47 2.89 0.33
C GLN A 45 8.29 4.09 0.82
N ARG A 46 9.43 3.83 1.47
CA ARG A 46 10.33 4.90 1.93
C ARG A 46 10.92 5.69 0.78
N ALA A 47 11.41 5.01 -0.26
CA ALA A 47 11.97 5.67 -1.43
C ALA A 47 10.96 6.61 -2.11
N ILE A 48 9.71 6.17 -2.26
CA ILE A 48 8.64 7.00 -2.85
C ILE A 48 8.36 8.23 -1.99
N ARG A 49 8.25 8.06 -0.67
CA ARG A 49 8.04 9.20 0.25
C ARG A 49 9.21 10.19 0.21
N GLU A 50 10.45 9.70 0.27
CA GLU A 50 11.64 10.54 0.21
C GLU A 50 11.69 11.37 -1.09
N LEU A 51 11.32 10.77 -2.22
CA LEU A 51 11.23 11.49 -3.49
C LEU A 51 10.09 12.51 -3.50
N ALA A 52 8.93 12.17 -2.95
CA ALA A 52 7.80 13.08 -2.85
C ALA A 52 8.12 14.30 -1.99
N GLU A 53 8.69 14.08 -0.80
CA GLU A 53 9.13 15.15 0.10
C GLU A 53 10.20 16.02 -0.54
N LYS A 54 11.22 15.40 -1.16
CA LYS A 54 12.33 16.11 -1.82
C LYS A 54 11.87 17.03 -2.94
N HIS A 55 10.83 16.63 -3.68
CA HIS A 55 10.37 17.34 -4.87
C HIS A 55 9.03 18.06 -4.68
N GLY A 56 8.47 18.07 -3.46
CA GLY A 56 7.18 18.70 -3.18
C GLY A 56 6.02 18.07 -3.96
N LEU A 57 6.07 16.77 -4.24
CA LEU A 57 5.04 16.08 -5.02
C LEU A 57 3.79 15.86 -4.18
N THR A 58 2.64 16.26 -4.70
CA THR A 58 1.34 16.17 -4.02
C THR A 58 0.43 15.10 -4.57
N ILE A 59 0.73 14.57 -5.77
CA ILE A 59 -0.06 13.55 -6.46
C ILE A 59 0.75 12.26 -6.60
N PHE A 60 0.13 11.15 -6.21
CA PHE A 60 0.67 9.81 -6.42
C PHE A 60 -0.11 9.09 -7.52
N VAL A 61 0.61 8.46 -8.46
CA VAL A 61 0.01 7.62 -9.51
C VAL A 61 0.73 6.29 -9.53
N GLU A 62 -0.02 5.18 -9.53
CA GLU A 62 0.54 3.85 -9.74
C GLU A 62 -0.27 2.99 -10.72
N THR A 63 0.38 1.97 -11.25
CA THR A 63 -0.24 0.90 -12.04
C THR A 63 -0.10 -0.43 -11.28
N GLY A 64 -1.16 -1.22 -11.24
CA GLY A 64 -1.23 -2.47 -10.50
C GLY A 64 -1.61 -2.26 -9.04
N THR A 65 -2.88 -1.90 -8.80
CA THR A 65 -3.43 -1.69 -7.45
C THR A 65 -3.38 -2.97 -6.61
N TYR A 66 -3.66 -4.12 -7.21
CA TYR A 66 -3.82 -5.41 -6.54
C TYR A 66 -4.81 -5.29 -5.36
N TYR A 67 -4.37 -5.55 -4.12
CA TYR A 67 -5.21 -5.36 -2.93
C TYR A 67 -5.18 -3.93 -2.36
N GLY A 68 -4.44 -2.99 -2.94
CA GLY A 68 -4.38 -1.58 -2.51
C GLY A 68 -3.35 -1.27 -1.42
N ASP A 69 -2.37 -2.13 -1.19
CA ASP A 69 -1.47 -1.98 -0.04
C ASP A 69 -0.47 -0.83 -0.18
N MET A 70 -0.13 -0.48 -1.41
CA MET A 70 0.70 0.68 -1.69
C MET A 70 -0.11 1.97 -1.53
N VAL A 71 -1.32 2.03 -2.10
CA VAL A 71 -2.28 3.14 -1.89
C VAL A 71 -2.49 3.42 -0.40
N GLU A 72 -2.81 2.40 0.40
CA GLU A 72 -3.02 2.55 1.85
C GLU A 72 -1.78 3.12 2.56
N ALA A 73 -0.58 2.72 2.15
CA ALA A 73 0.65 3.22 2.74
C ALA A 73 0.94 4.67 2.36
N MET A 74 0.53 5.10 1.15
CA MET A 74 0.80 6.43 0.61
C MET A 74 -0.29 7.46 0.91
N LYS A 75 -1.51 7.06 1.28
CA LYS A 75 -2.67 7.98 1.39
C LYS A 75 -2.52 9.16 2.36
N ASN A 76 -1.56 9.09 3.28
CA ASN A 76 -1.25 10.16 4.24
C ASN A 76 -0.01 10.99 3.85
N HIS A 77 0.58 10.70 2.70
CA HIS A 77 1.79 11.37 2.18
C HIS A 77 1.52 12.20 0.93
N PHE A 78 0.33 12.05 0.33
CA PHE A 78 -0.09 12.76 -0.88
C PHE A 78 -1.48 13.37 -0.68
N CYS A 79 -1.77 14.44 -1.43
CA CYS A 79 -3.07 15.09 -1.45
C CYS A 79 -4.08 14.28 -2.26
N GLU A 80 -3.64 13.69 -3.38
CA GLU A 80 -4.44 12.88 -4.28
C GLU A 80 -3.67 11.63 -4.72
N LEU A 81 -4.40 10.52 -4.90
CA LEU A 81 -3.86 9.22 -5.27
C LEU A 81 -4.68 8.62 -6.40
N PHE A 82 -4.00 8.20 -7.45
CA PHE A 82 -4.60 7.49 -8.59
C PHE A 82 -3.97 6.10 -8.69
N SER A 83 -4.81 5.06 -8.81
CA SER A 83 -4.32 3.68 -8.99
C SER A 83 -5.06 2.99 -10.12
N ILE A 84 -4.32 2.40 -11.06
CA ILE A 84 -4.87 1.76 -12.26
C ILE A 84 -4.79 0.24 -12.10
N GLU A 85 -5.92 -0.45 -12.17
CA GLU A 85 -6.02 -1.92 -12.10
C GLU A 85 -6.78 -2.47 -13.31
N LEU A 86 -6.23 -3.50 -13.94
CA LEU A 86 -6.82 -4.11 -15.13
C LEU A 86 -7.87 -5.16 -14.76
N SER A 87 -7.71 -5.85 -13.62
CA SER A 87 -8.68 -6.83 -13.15
C SER A 87 -9.90 -6.13 -12.53
N GLY A 88 -11.06 -6.30 -13.15
CA GLY A 88 -12.32 -5.77 -12.60
C GLY A 88 -12.63 -6.27 -11.18
N GLU A 89 -12.23 -7.50 -10.84
CA GLU A 89 -12.39 -8.04 -9.49
C GLU A 89 -11.51 -7.31 -8.47
N LEU A 90 -10.22 -7.10 -8.81
CA LEU A 90 -9.28 -6.40 -7.94
C LEU A 90 -9.63 -4.91 -7.82
N TYR A 91 -10.07 -4.29 -8.92
CA TYR A 91 -10.61 -2.94 -8.93
C TYR A 91 -11.78 -2.81 -7.95
N GLU A 92 -12.79 -3.69 -8.03
CA GLU A 92 -13.95 -3.64 -7.14
C GLU A 92 -13.57 -3.85 -5.66
N LYS A 93 -12.57 -4.71 -5.38
CA LYS A 93 -12.05 -4.89 -4.02
C LYS A 93 -11.36 -3.64 -3.51
N ALA A 94 -10.49 -3.03 -4.31
CA ALA A 94 -9.80 -1.79 -3.96
C ALA A 94 -10.81 -0.64 -3.78
N ARG A 95 -11.77 -0.49 -4.70
CA ARG A 95 -12.84 0.51 -4.63
C ARG A 95 -13.65 0.38 -3.34
N ARG A 96 -14.04 -0.83 -2.94
CA ARG A 96 -14.72 -1.05 -1.65
C ARG A 96 -13.84 -0.73 -0.45
N ARG A 97 -12.56 -1.12 -0.49
CA ARG A 97 -11.59 -0.84 0.57
C ARG A 97 -11.41 0.66 0.80
N PHE A 98 -11.44 1.47 -0.26
CA PHE A 98 -11.20 2.92 -0.21
C PHE A 98 -12.44 3.79 -0.37
N ALA A 99 -13.64 3.22 -0.33
CA ALA A 99 -14.89 3.94 -0.62
C ALA A 99 -15.16 5.19 0.26
N GLY A 100 -14.50 5.31 1.42
CA GLY A 100 -14.62 6.45 2.33
C GLY A 100 -13.53 7.52 2.19
N ASP A 101 -12.58 7.37 1.27
CA ASP A 101 -11.49 8.34 1.05
C ASP A 101 -11.64 8.99 -0.32
N ASN A 102 -12.12 10.24 -0.33
CA ASN A 102 -12.39 11.01 -1.55
C ASN A 102 -11.13 11.46 -2.31
N ARG A 103 -9.93 11.21 -1.75
CA ARG A 103 -8.64 11.54 -2.36
C ARG A 103 -8.08 10.40 -3.20
N ILE A 104 -8.71 9.22 -3.16
CA ILE A 104 -8.27 8.01 -3.85
C ILE A 104 -9.20 7.74 -5.04
N THR A 105 -8.62 7.70 -6.24
CA THR A 105 -9.31 7.42 -7.51
C THR A 105 -8.76 6.15 -8.15
#